data_AF-A0A3D1XP50-F1
#
_entry.id   AF-A0A3D1XP50-F1
#
_cell.length_a   1.000
_cell.length_b   1.000
_cell.length_c   1.000
_cell.angle_alpha   90.00
_cell.angle_beta   90.00
_cell.angle_gamma   90.00
#
_symmetry.space_group_name_H-M   'P 1'
#
loop_
_entity.id
_entity.type
_entity.pdbx_description
1 polymer ?
#
loop_
_entity_poly.entity_id
_entity_poly.type
_entity_poly.pdbx_seq_one_letter_code
_entity_poly.pdbx_strand_id
1 'polypeptide(L)' 'MIEVKARADHQYGHPFNAVTPTKQRKIIKVAQSFLAKHQLLEKRTRFDVVGLTADSEGTFTIELLENAFKAG' A
#
# COMPACT_ATOMS: atom_id res chain seq x y z
N MET A 1 12.27 -2.55 -4.52
CA MET A 1 10.92 -2.21 -5.03
C MET A 1 9.96 -3.30 -4.58
N ILE A 2 9.01 -2.99 -3.70
CA ILE A 2 7.97 -3.92 -3.22
C ILE A 2 6.62 -3.20 -3.35
N GLU A 3 5.68 -3.79 -4.08
CA GLU A 3 4.38 -3.20 -4.41
C GLU A 3 3.28 -3.79 -3.51
N VAL A 4 2.41 -2.97 -2.92
CA VAL A 4 1.31 -3.42 -2.05
C VAL A 4 -0.02 -2.80 -2.52
N LYS A 5 -1.04 -3.63 -2.79
CA LYS A 5 -2.37 -3.21 -3.28
C LYS A 5 -3.43 -3.40 -2.20
N ALA A 6 -4.22 -2.37 -1.89
CA ALA A 6 -5.28 -2.43 -0.89
C ALA A 6 -6.64 -2.02 -1.51
N ARG A 7 -7.61 -2.94 -1.56
CA ARG A 7 -8.99 -2.69 -2.00
C ARG A 7 -9.88 -2.33 -0.81
N ALA A 8 -10.65 -1.26 -0.93
CA ALA A 8 -11.80 -1.00 -0.07
C ALA A 8 -12.85 -0.19 -0.86
N ASP A 9 -14.05 -0.76 -0.97
CA ASP A 9 -15.27 -0.10 -1.43
C ASP A 9 -15.56 1.16 -0.57
N HIS A 10 -16.16 2.19 -1.18
CA HIS A 10 -16.49 3.46 -0.55
C HIS A 10 -17.47 3.36 0.62
N GLN A 11 -18.05 2.16 0.88
CA GLN A 11 -18.89 1.90 2.05
C GLN A 11 -18.21 2.22 3.40
N TYR A 12 -16.89 2.32 3.47
CA TYR A 12 -16.13 2.61 4.70
C TYR A 12 -15.15 3.80 4.61
N GLY A 13 -15.28 4.66 3.59
CA GLY A 13 -14.42 5.83 3.36
C GLY A 13 -13.30 5.63 2.33
N HIS A 14 -12.49 6.68 2.11
CA HIS A 14 -11.48 6.69 1.04
C HIS A 14 -10.42 5.57 1.22
N PRO A 15 -10.05 4.81 0.17
CA PRO A 15 -9.11 3.68 0.26
C PRO A 15 -7.77 4.02 0.94
N PHE A 16 -7.27 5.23 0.73
CA PHE A 16 -6.01 5.69 1.36
C PHE A 16 -6.10 5.84 2.88
N ASN A 17 -7.28 6.16 3.43
CA ASN A 17 -7.48 6.24 4.88
C ASN A 17 -7.36 4.87 5.55
N ALA A 18 -7.56 3.79 4.78
CA ALA A 18 -7.39 2.43 5.29
C ALA A 18 -5.92 2.06 5.51
N VAL A 19 -4.94 2.85 5.03
CA VAL A 19 -3.49 2.64 5.22
C VAL A 19 -3.00 3.41 6.45
N THR A 20 -3.55 3.03 7.61
CA THR A 20 -3.24 3.67 8.90
C THR A 20 -1.76 3.50 9.29
N PRO A 21 -1.22 4.36 10.18
CA PRO A 21 0.16 4.23 10.66
C PRO A 21 0.51 2.85 11.22
N THR A 22 -0.45 2.19 11.89
CA THR A 22 -0.28 0.82 12.40
C THR A 22 -0.10 -0.18 11.27
N LYS A 23 -0.88 -0.08 10.19
CA LYS A 23 -0.73 -0.93 9.00
C LYS A 23 0.57 -0.64 8.26
N GLN A 24 0.96 0.62 8.14
CA GLN A 24 2.23 1.02 7.52
C GLN A 24 3.41 0.35 8.24
N ARG A 25 3.47 0.43 9.58
CA ARG A 25 4.52 -0.24 10.38
C ARG A 25 4.57 -1.75 10.16
N LYS A 26 3.41 -2.41 10.11
CA LYS A 26 3.33 -3.85 9.85
C LYS A 26 3.83 -4.19 8.44
N ILE A 27 3.44 -3.42 7.43
CA ILE A 27 3.88 -3.59 6.04
C ILE A 27 5.40 -3.38 5.94
N ILE A 28 5.95 -2.33 6.57
CA ILE A 28 7.39 -2.08 6.61
C ILE A 28 8.12 -3.28 7.21
N LYS A 29 7.66 -3.81 8.35
CA LYS A 29 8.31 -4.95 9.01
C LYS A 29 8.31 -6.21 8.13
N VAL A 30 7.19 -6.50 7.47
CA VAL A 30 7.08 -7.64 6.55
C VAL A 30 8.01 -7.44 5.35
N ALA A 31 8.02 -6.24 4.76
CA ALA A 31 8.89 -5.91 3.64
C ALA A 31 10.38 -6.01 4.03
N GLN A 32 10.77 -5.50 5.19
CA GLN A 32 12.15 -5.61 5.71
C GLN A 32 12.56 -7.08 5.90
N SER A 33 11.68 -7.91 6.47
CA SER A 33 11.94 -9.34 6.63
C SER A 33 12.12 -10.06 5.29
N PHE A 34 11.27 -9.73 4.30
CA PHE A 34 11.41 -10.25 2.94
C PHE A 34 12.74 -9.80 2.31
N LEU A 35 13.07 -8.51 2.35
CA LEU A 35 14.32 -7.98 1.78
C LEU A 35 15.55 -8.60 2.43
N ALA A 36 15.55 -8.78 3.75
CA ALA A 36 16.63 -9.45 4.47
C ALA A 36 16.81 -10.90 4.03
N LYS A 37 15.71 -11.66 3.91
CA LYS A 37 15.74 -13.05 3.44
C LYS A 37 16.32 -13.18 2.02
N HIS A 38 16.09 -12.18 1.19
CA HIS A 38 16.53 -12.17 -0.21
C HIS A 38 17.83 -11.37 -0.44
N GLN A 39 18.50 -10.88 0.61
CA GLN A 39 19.75 -10.10 0.51
C GLN A 39 19.59 -8.82 -0.33
N LEU A 40 18.44 -8.17 -0.22
CA LEU A 40 18.05 -6.97 -0.99
C LEU A 40 17.94 -5.70 -0.13
N LEU A 41 18.49 -5.70 1.09
CA LEU A 41 18.36 -4.56 2.03
C LEU A 41 18.91 -3.24 1.46
N GLU A 42 19.98 -3.31 0.66
CA GLU A 42 20.60 -2.14 0.03
C GLU A 42 19.81 -1.59 -1.17
N LYS A 43 18.75 -2.29 -1.62
CA LYS A 43 17.95 -1.81 -2.75
C LYS A 43 16.98 -0.72 -2.32
N ARG A 44 16.85 0.32 -3.16
CA ARG A 44 15.80 1.33 -3.00
C ARG A 44 14.43 0.66 -2.91
N THR A 45 13.72 0.99 -1.83
CA THR A 45 12.39 0.46 -1.51
C THR A 45 11.40 1.61 -1.55
N ARG A 46 10.27 1.37 -2.21
CA ARG A 46 9.14 2.29 -2.34
C ARG A 46 7.90 1.54 -1.89
N PHE A 47 6.99 2.25 -1.23
CA PHE A 47 5.68 1.74 -0.84
C PHE A 47 4.62 2.58 -1.55
N ASP A 48 3.93 1.98 -2.50
CA ASP A 48 2.82 2.60 -3.22
C ASP A 48 1.50 2.05 -2.68
N VAL A 49 0.43 2.83 -2.83
CA VAL A 49 -0.93 2.42 -2.47
C VAL A 49 -1.84 2.61 -3.68
N VAL A 50 -2.48 1.53 -4.10
CA VAL A 50 -3.53 1.59 -5.12
C VAL A 50 -4.88 1.56 -4.43
N GLY A 51 -5.68 2.60 -4.63
CA GLY A 51 -7.07 2.67 -4.23
C GLY A 51 -7.98 2.18 -5.37
N LEU A 52 -9.02 1.43 -5.02
CA LEU A 52 -10.08 1.04 -5.95
C LEU A 52 -11.42 1.41 -5.34
N THR A 53 -12.20 2.17 -6.10
CA THR A 53 -13.52 2.66 -5.70
C THR A 53 -14.53 2.19 -6.72
N ALA A 54 -15.57 1.49 -6.29
CA ALA A 54 -16.70 1.19 -7.15
C ALA A 54 -17.72 2.35 -7.11
N ASP A 55 -18.26 2.74 -8.26
CA ASP A 55 -19.47 3.56 -8.31
C ASP A 55 -20.73 2.69 -8.19
N SER A 56 -21.90 3.33 -8.18
CA SER A 56 -23.21 2.66 -8.10
C SER A 56 -23.52 1.77 -9.30
N GLU A 57 -22.80 1.93 -10.41
CA GLU A 57 -22.96 1.15 -11.64
C GLU A 57 -21.96 -0.01 -11.71
N GLY A 58 -21.10 -0.17 -10.70
CA GLY A 58 -20.09 -1.23 -10.61
C GLY A 58 -18.81 -0.93 -11.39
N THR A 59 -18.63 0.30 -11.87
CA THR A 59 -17.38 0.74 -12.52
C THR A 59 -16.35 1.06 -11.45
N PHE A 60 -15.10 0.62 -11.67
CA PHE A 60 -14.01 0.91 -10.75
C PHE A 60 -13.20 2.12 -11.20
N THR A 61 -13.09 3.12 -10.31
CA THR A 61 -12.06 4.14 -10.37
C THR A 61 -10.81 3.62 -9.66
N ILE A 62 -9.66 3.74 -10.33
CA ILE A 62 -8.36 3.30 -9.81
C ILE A 62 -7.49 4.52 -9.58
N GLU A 63 -6.93 4.65 -8.38
CA GLU A 63 -6.02 5.72 -8.02
C GLU A 63 -4.71 5.15 -7.51
N LEU A 64 -3.59 5.75 -7.92
CA LEU A 64 -2.25 5.37 -7.47
C LEU A 64 -1.65 6.51 -6.65
N LEU A 65 -1.37 6.24 -5.37
CA LEU A 65 -0.54 7.07 -4.53
C LEU A 65 0.88 6.50 -4.50
N GLU A 66 1.77 7.12 -5.26
CA GLU A 66 3.18 6.75 -5.27
C GLU A 66 3.91 7.25 -4.03
N ASN A 67 4.87 6.47 -3.52
CA ASN A 67 5.64 6.80 -2.32
C ASN A 67 4.75 7.15 -1.11
N ALA A 68 3.64 6.44 -0.96
CA ALA A 68 2.61 6.69 0.05
C ALA A 68 3.17 6.77 1.49
N PHE A 69 4.26 6.04 1.78
CA PHE A 69 5.00 6.15 3.03
C PHE A 69 6.43 5.64 2.86
N LYS A 70 7.29 5.95 3.85
CA LYS A 70 8.70 5.50 3.89
C LYS A 70 8.91 4.59 5.11
N ALA A 71 9.84 3.64 4.97
CA ALA A 71 10.46 3.04 6.15
C ALA A 71 11.35 4.13 6.76
N GLY A 72 11.01 4.56 7.99
CA GLY A 72 11.82 5.51 8.75
C GLY A 72 13.16 4.92 9.15
#